data_AF-A0A3C1PYJ4-F1
#
_entry.id   AF-A0A3C1PYJ4-F1
#
_cell.length_a   1.000
_cell.length_b   1.000
_cell.length_c   1.000
_cell.angle_alpha   90.00
_cell.angle_beta   90.00
_cell.angle_gamma   90.00
#
_symmetry.space_group_name_H-M   'P 1'
#
loop_
_entity.id
_entity.type
_entity.pdbx_description
1 polymer ?
#
loop_
_entity_poly.entity_id
_entity_poly.type
_entity_poly.pdbx_seq_one_letter_code
_entity_poly.pdbx_strand_id
1 'polypeptide(L)'
;MKKAIFKGQILGILILLCSCGEKAEIAQKNEESKAAEVNAGAPTPENLTCQVELHDANLEVILDGSVKLQVLAEGFEIAEGPVWIPSMKTLLFSDVKGNKIHQWSEEKGSDVFLSPGGHTGRVPFFEGGVLGSNGLALDTAGNLIICQHGDRRLAKLAFDNITQEGLSTLTATYEGKRFNSPNDLTIAANGDIYFTDPPYGHCDFANSVPGEGMVFVDDK
;
A
#
# COMPACT_ATOMS: atom_id res chain seq x y z
N MET A 1 -46.95 -9.82 14.68
CA MET A 1 -45.58 -10.26 14.37
C MET A 1 -44.65 -9.07 14.54
N LYS A 2 -43.74 -9.13 15.53
CA LYS A 2 -42.80 -8.04 15.82
C LYS A 2 -41.65 -8.10 14.80
N LYS A 3 -41.47 -7.07 13.97
CA LYS A 3 -40.26 -6.88 13.17
C LYS A 3 -39.13 -6.50 14.14
N ALA A 4 -38.10 -7.34 14.23
CA ALA A 4 -36.87 -7.00 14.90
C ALA A 4 -36.16 -5.92 14.07
N ILE A 5 -36.05 -4.72 14.62
CA ILE A 5 -35.19 -3.66 14.11
C ILE A 5 -33.79 -4.00 14.64
N PHE A 6 -32.91 -4.48 13.77
CA PHE A 6 -31.49 -4.60 14.09
C PHE A 6 -30.91 -3.19 14.20
N LYS A 7 -30.79 -2.69 15.44
CA LYS A 7 -29.91 -1.55 15.77
C LYS A 7 -28.49 -2.09 15.90
N GLY A 8 -27.88 -2.46 14.77
CA GLY A 8 -26.44 -2.62 14.70
C GLY A 8 -25.85 -1.31 14.21
N GLN A 9 -25.05 -0.63 15.02
CA GLN A 9 -24.18 0.43 14.50
C GLN A 9 -23.17 -0.28 13.58
N ILE A 10 -23.30 -0.07 12.26
CA ILE A 10 -22.25 -0.43 11.32
C ILE A 10 -21.21 0.69 11.46
N LEU A 11 -20.11 0.41 12.17
CA LEU A 11 -18.95 1.28 12.15
C LEU A 11 -18.15 0.92 10.89
N GLY A 12 -18.44 1.61 9.79
CA GLY A 12 -17.66 1.49 8.56
C GLY A 12 -16.40 2.36 8.66
N ILE A 13 -15.22 1.76 8.56
CA ILE A 13 -13.97 2.51 8.37
C ILE A 13 -13.70 2.54 6.87
N LEU A 14 -13.85 3.71 6.26
CA LEU A 14 -13.40 3.96 4.89
C LEU A 14 -11.97 4.49 4.96
N ILE A 15 -11.03 3.76 4.36
CA ILE A 15 -9.61 4.14 4.33
C ILE A 15 -9.34 4.80 2.98
N LEU A 16 -8.98 6.07 3.00
CA LEU A 16 -8.54 6.81 1.83
C LEU A 16 -7.04 7.04 1.96
N LEU A 17 -6.24 6.51 1.04
CA LEU A 17 -4.82 6.81 0.95
C LEU A 17 -4.63 7.95 -0.06
N CYS A 18 -3.99 9.03 0.38
CA CYS A 18 -3.62 10.16 -0.47
C CYS A 18 -2.12 10.42 -0.32
N SER A 19 -1.38 10.43 -1.42
CA SER A 19 -0.03 10.99 -1.47
C SER A 19 -0.10 12.40 -2.07
N CYS A 20 0.32 13.41 -1.30
CA CYS A 20 0.53 14.76 -1.81
C CYS A 20 2.02 14.92 -2.14
N GLY A 21 2.38 14.90 -3.43
CA GLY A 21 3.72 15.28 -3.86
C GLY A 21 3.90 16.79 -3.80
N GLU A 22 4.66 17.30 -2.82
CA GLU A 22 5.10 18.70 -2.82
C GLU A 22 6.18 18.92 -3.90
N LYS A 23 5.96 19.92 -4.76
CA LYS A 23 7.05 20.52 -5.53
C LYS A 23 7.76 21.54 -4.63
N ALA A 24 8.81 21.12 -3.94
CA ALA A 24 9.72 22.04 -3.27
C ALA A 24 10.80 22.53 -4.25
N GLU A 25 10.82 23.83 -4.55
CA GLU A 25 11.94 24.48 -5.23
C GLU A 25 13.18 24.50 -4.30
N ILE A 26 14.30 23.99 -4.81
CA ILE A 26 15.57 23.89 -4.06
C ILE A 26 16.29 25.24 -4.13
N ALA A 27 16.32 25.96 -3.00
CA ALA A 27 17.33 26.98 -2.75
C ALA A 27 18.47 26.37 -1.92
N GLN A 28 19.68 26.33 -2.48
CA GLN A 28 20.88 25.85 -1.82
C GLN A 28 21.21 26.68 -0.57
N LYS A 29 21.43 26.01 0.56
CA LYS A 29 22.32 26.51 1.62
C LYS A 29 22.98 25.36 2.36
N ASN A 30 24.32 25.38 2.35
CA ASN A 30 25.19 24.56 3.17
C ASN A 30 25.03 24.93 4.64
N GLU A 31 24.97 23.94 5.54
CA GLU A 31 25.60 23.98 6.87
C GLU A 31 25.57 22.58 7.52
N GLU A 32 26.74 22.12 7.98
CA GLU A 32 26.89 20.98 8.88
C GLU A 32 26.39 21.36 10.29
N SER A 33 25.60 20.50 10.95
CA SER A 33 25.83 20.18 12.37
C SER A 33 24.97 19.03 12.91
N LYS A 34 25.68 18.15 13.64
CA LYS A 34 25.33 17.37 14.84
C LYS A 34 23.96 16.64 14.94
N ALA A 35 24.11 15.32 15.06
CA ALA A 35 23.14 14.42 15.65
C ALA A 35 22.74 14.83 17.07
N ALA A 36 21.42 14.89 17.31
CA ALA A 36 20.79 14.80 18.61
C ALA A 36 19.45 14.09 18.44
N GLU A 37 19.25 13.01 19.20
CA GLU A 37 17.95 12.36 19.36
C GLU A 37 16.92 13.36 19.89
N VAL A 38 15.74 13.40 19.27
CA VAL A 38 14.55 13.98 19.90
C VAL A 38 13.33 13.11 19.58
N ASN A 39 12.94 12.30 20.55
CA ASN A 39 11.55 11.90 20.73
C ASN A 39 10.78 13.16 21.15
N ALA A 40 9.99 13.72 20.25
CA ALA A 40 8.95 14.70 20.57
C ALA A 40 7.83 14.52 19.56
N GLY A 41 6.65 14.13 20.05
CA GLY A 41 5.46 13.91 19.24
C GLY A 41 5.23 15.05 18.28
N ALA A 42 5.25 14.74 16.99
CA ALA A 42 4.84 15.64 15.94
C ALA A 42 3.39 16.10 16.20
N PRO A 43 3.04 17.36 15.92
CA PRO A 43 1.67 17.83 16.04
C PRO A 43 0.77 16.96 15.14
N THR A 44 -0.19 16.28 15.76
CA THR A 44 -1.19 15.49 15.04
C THR A 44 -1.92 16.41 14.06
N PRO A 45 -2.04 16.06 12.77
CA PRO A 45 -2.89 16.82 11.85
C PRO A 45 -4.30 16.91 12.42
N GLU A 46 -4.89 18.12 12.35
CA GLU A 46 -6.20 18.39 12.94
C GLU A 46 -7.25 17.38 12.45
N ASN A 47 -8.10 16.90 13.37
CA ASN A 47 -9.27 16.09 13.01
C ASN A 47 -10.17 16.94 12.10
N LEU A 48 -10.10 16.70 10.80
CA LEU A 48 -10.91 17.40 9.82
C LEU A 48 -12.33 16.84 9.87
N THR A 49 -13.28 17.69 10.26
CA THR A 49 -14.69 17.38 10.05
C THR A 49 -15.03 17.78 8.62
N CYS A 50 -15.31 16.79 7.76
CA CYS A 50 -15.73 17.05 6.39
C CYS A 50 -17.27 17.05 6.31
N GLN A 51 -17.81 18.01 5.56
CA GLN A 51 -19.19 17.93 5.09
C GLN A 51 -19.23 16.85 4.02
N VAL A 52 -20.02 15.79 4.23
CA VAL A 52 -20.18 14.71 3.25
C VAL A 52 -21.51 14.93 2.55
N GLU A 53 -21.44 15.16 1.24
CA GLU A 53 -22.63 15.16 0.40
C GLU A 53 -22.94 13.73 -0.02
N LEU A 54 -24.11 13.24 0.40
CA LEU A 54 -24.63 11.94 0.00
C LEU A 54 -25.59 12.12 -1.18
N HIS A 55 -25.20 11.65 -2.36
CA HIS A 55 -26.04 11.72 -3.56
C HIS A 55 -27.08 10.60 -3.68
N ASP A 56 -27.07 9.64 -2.75
CA ASP A 56 -28.04 8.56 -2.65
C ASP A 56 -28.50 8.41 -1.19
N ALA A 57 -29.81 8.51 -0.96
CA ALA A 57 -30.41 8.40 0.37
C ALA A 57 -30.17 7.03 1.03
N ASN A 58 -29.88 5.98 0.26
CA ASN A 58 -29.56 4.67 0.80
C ASN A 58 -28.19 4.63 1.52
N LEU A 59 -27.33 5.63 1.30
CA LEU A 59 -26.00 5.70 1.94
C LEU A 59 -26.06 6.14 3.41
N GLU A 60 -27.17 6.73 3.87
CA GLU A 60 -27.38 7.08 5.29
C GLU A 60 -27.32 5.85 6.22
N VAL A 61 -27.49 4.64 5.66
CA VAL A 61 -27.36 3.38 6.40
C VAL A 61 -25.89 3.03 6.68
N ILE A 62 -24.96 3.54 5.87
CA ILE A 62 -23.53 3.21 5.91
C ILE A 62 -22.71 4.34 6.55
N LEU A 63 -23.06 5.59 6.27
CA LEU A 63 -22.40 6.78 6.79
C LEU A 63 -23.44 7.70 7.43
N ASP A 64 -23.14 8.22 8.61
CA ASP A 64 -23.86 9.40 9.09
C ASP A 64 -23.45 10.61 8.23
N GLY A 65 -24.31 11.63 8.14
CA GLY A 65 -24.04 12.83 7.33
C GLY A 65 -22.85 13.69 7.80
N SER A 66 -22.00 13.17 8.69
CA SER A 66 -20.83 13.85 9.23
C SER A 66 -19.67 12.87 9.40
N VAL A 67 -18.70 12.90 8.48
CA VAL A 67 -17.50 12.07 8.60
C VAL A 67 -16.38 12.89 9.26
N LYS A 68 -15.68 12.25 10.20
CA LYS A 68 -14.43 12.75 10.75
C LYS A 68 -13.28 12.03 10.08
N LEU A 69 -12.46 12.77 9.34
CA LEU A 69 -11.22 12.27 8.79
C LEU A 69 -10.14 12.37 9.85
N GLN A 70 -9.44 11.26 10.06
CA GLN A 70 -8.31 11.17 10.97
C GLN A 70 -7.08 10.73 10.18
N VAL A 71 -5.97 11.43 10.38
CA VAL A 71 -4.67 10.97 9.90
C VAL A 71 -4.17 9.89 10.85
N LEU A 72 -4.09 8.65 10.35
CA LEU A 72 -3.62 7.50 11.14
C LEU A 72 -2.10 7.44 11.22
N ALA A 73 -1.41 7.88 10.16
CA ALA A 73 0.04 7.89 10.03
C ALA A 73 0.48 8.82 8.88
N GLU A 74 1.73 9.27 8.91
CA GLU A 74 2.34 10.17 7.92
C GLU A 74 3.81 9.83 7.66
N GLY A 75 4.45 10.54 6.73
CA GLY A 75 5.88 10.37 6.41
C GLY A 75 6.20 9.33 5.35
N PHE A 76 5.19 8.89 4.59
CA PHE A 76 5.33 7.96 3.46
C PHE A 76 5.42 8.72 2.15
N GLU A 77 6.21 8.24 1.19
CA GLU A 77 6.31 8.87 -0.13
C GLU A 77 5.10 8.52 -1.01
N ILE A 78 4.77 7.22 -1.11
CA ILE A 78 3.61 6.74 -1.87
C ILE A 78 2.93 5.64 -1.05
N ALA A 79 1.88 6.00 -0.31
CA ALA A 79 1.07 5.04 0.46
C ALA A 79 0.04 4.35 -0.45
N GLU A 80 0.10 3.03 -0.57
CA GLU A 80 -0.73 2.23 -1.49
C GLU A 80 -1.11 0.86 -0.90
N GLY A 81 -2.01 0.16 -1.58
CA GLY A 81 -2.33 -1.25 -1.31
C GLY A 81 -2.74 -1.56 0.14
N PRO A 82 -3.73 -0.86 0.74
CA PRO A 82 -4.14 -1.12 2.10
C PRO A 82 -4.84 -2.47 2.22
N VAL A 83 -4.47 -3.28 3.23
CA VAL A 83 -5.16 -4.52 3.57
C VAL A 83 -5.33 -4.66 5.08
N TRP A 84 -6.54 -4.96 5.52
CA TRP A 84 -6.81 -5.24 6.93
C TRP A 84 -6.48 -6.71 7.25
N ILE A 85 -5.75 -6.93 8.33
CA ILE A 85 -5.36 -8.26 8.84
C ILE A 85 -6.16 -8.55 10.12
N PRO A 86 -7.25 -9.33 10.04
CA PRO A 86 -8.16 -9.52 11.18
C PRO A 86 -7.50 -10.23 12.37
N SER A 87 -6.60 -11.19 12.11
CA SER A 87 -5.91 -11.97 13.15
C SER A 87 -4.97 -11.11 14.00
N MET A 88 -4.43 -10.03 13.44
CA MET A 88 -3.52 -9.11 14.12
C MET A 88 -4.20 -7.81 14.56
N LYS A 89 -5.42 -7.53 14.06
CA LYS A 89 -6.10 -6.23 14.17
C LYS A 89 -5.21 -5.09 13.67
N THR A 90 -4.66 -5.27 12.48
CA THR A 90 -3.64 -4.41 11.91
C THR A 90 -3.98 -4.07 10.47
N LEU A 91 -3.85 -2.81 10.10
CA LEU A 91 -3.86 -2.37 8.71
C LEU A 91 -2.43 -2.46 8.18
N LEU A 92 -2.21 -3.20 7.10
CA LEU A 92 -0.96 -3.13 6.34
C LEU A 92 -1.16 -2.22 5.13
N PHE A 93 -0.09 -1.54 4.72
CA PHE A 93 -0.05 -0.74 3.49
C PHE A 93 1.40 -0.58 3.04
N SER A 94 1.60 -0.37 1.74
CA SER A 94 2.93 -0.19 1.17
C SER A 94 3.34 1.28 1.16
N ASP A 95 4.60 1.56 1.46
CA ASP A 95 5.31 2.75 0.98
C ASP A 95 6.11 2.35 -0.26
N VAL A 96 5.53 2.55 -1.44
CA VAL A 96 6.03 1.99 -2.70
C VAL A 96 7.39 2.58 -3.05
N LYS A 97 7.61 3.88 -2.81
CA LYS A 97 8.92 4.50 -3.08
C LYS A 97 9.90 4.30 -1.93
N GLY A 98 9.42 4.24 -0.69
CA GLY A 98 10.24 3.92 0.48
C GLY A 98 10.69 2.45 0.59
N ASN A 99 10.20 1.57 -0.28
CA ASN A 99 10.47 0.12 -0.33
C ASN A 99 10.18 -0.59 1.01
N LYS A 100 9.06 -0.26 1.66
CA LYS A 100 8.63 -0.88 2.91
C LYS A 100 7.15 -1.21 2.88
N ILE A 101 6.76 -2.25 3.60
CA ILE A 101 5.38 -2.44 4.04
C ILE A 101 5.30 -1.92 5.47
N HIS A 102 4.33 -1.07 5.73
CA HIS A 102 4.02 -0.53 7.05
C HIS A 102 2.80 -1.25 7.64
N GLN A 103 2.72 -1.20 8.96
CA GLN A 103 1.58 -1.64 9.74
C GLN A 103 1.04 -0.49 10.58
N TRP A 104 -0.26 -0.45 10.79
CA TRP A 104 -0.92 0.44 11.74
C TRP A 104 -1.92 -0.33 12.61
N SER A 105 -1.91 -0.07 13.91
CA SER A 105 -2.98 -0.48 14.82
C SER A 105 -3.36 0.63 15.78
N GLU A 106 -4.58 0.59 16.32
CA GLU A 106 -5.05 1.56 17.30
C GLU A 106 -4.19 1.58 18.57
N GLU A 107 -3.65 0.43 18.97
CA GLU A 107 -2.83 0.28 20.18
C GLU A 107 -1.40 0.84 19.99
N LYS A 108 -0.79 0.63 18.82
CA LYS A 108 0.66 0.85 18.61
C LYS A 108 0.97 1.97 17.63
N GLY A 109 -0.04 2.50 16.93
CA GLY A 109 0.19 3.42 15.83
C GLY A 109 0.88 2.74 14.65
N SER A 110 1.65 3.51 13.88
CA SER A 110 2.34 3.02 12.68
C SER A 110 3.76 2.54 12.96
N ASP A 111 4.16 1.44 12.33
CA ASP A 111 5.53 0.92 12.36
C ASP A 111 5.86 0.20 11.03
N VAL A 112 7.13 -0.17 10.82
CA VAL A 112 7.54 -1.00 9.68
C VAL A 112 7.15 -2.44 9.94
N PHE A 113 6.43 -3.04 8.98
CA PHE A 113 6.07 -4.46 8.99
C PHE A 113 7.12 -5.31 8.27
N LEU A 114 7.57 -4.88 7.09
CA LEU A 114 8.57 -5.60 6.29
C LEU A 114 9.44 -4.60 5.51
N SER A 115 10.76 -4.80 5.58
CA SER A 115 11.75 -4.03 4.81
C SER A 115 12.90 -4.94 4.36
N PRO A 116 13.23 -4.98 3.05
CA PRO A 116 12.51 -4.35 1.94
C PRO A 116 11.13 -4.99 1.67
N GLY A 117 10.18 -4.21 1.18
CA GLY A 117 8.81 -4.66 0.85
C GLY A 117 8.64 -5.16 -0.59
N GLY A 118 9.35 -4.57 -1.55
CA GLY A 118 9.23 -4.87 -2.98
C GLY A 118 10.51 -5.36 -3.62
N HIS A 119 11.60 -4.60 -3.50
CA HIS A 119 12.87 -4.93 -4.15
C HIS A 119 13.86 -5.50 -3.15
N THR A 120 14.22 -6.77 -3.31
CA THR A 120 15.18 -7.45 -2.43
C THR A 120 16.55 -7.63 -3.12
N GLY A 121 16.78 -7.02 -4.28
CA GLY A 121 18.00 -7.17 -5.07
C GLY A 121 18.10 -8.49 -5.86
N ARG A 122 16.98 -9.23 -6.03
CA ARG A 122 16.97 -10.53 -6.74
C ARG A 122 17.04 -10.41 -8.26
N VAL A 123 16.63 -9.27 -8.81
CA VAL A 123 16.59 -8.99 -10.25
C VAL A 123 17.19 -7.62 -10.53
N PRO A 124 17.67 -7.35 -11.75
CA PRO A 124 18.11 -6.01 -12.12
C PRO A 124 16.98 -4.98 -11.98
N PHE A 125 17.33 -3.75 -11.64
CA PHE A 125 16.39 -2.64 -11.56
C PHE A 125 16.94 -1.43 -12.32
N PHE A 126 16.04 -0.52 -12.70
CA PHE A 126 16.40 0.76 -13.30
C PHE A 126 16.55 1.82 -12.22
N GLU A 127 17.64 2.58 -12.29
CA GLU A 127 17.85 3.73 -11.42
C GLU A 127 16.70 4.73 -11.59
N GLY A 128 16.11 5.17 -10.48
CA GLY A 128 14.93 6.05 -10.47
C GLY A 128 13.57 5.34 -10.52
N GLY A 129 13.52 4.00 -10.59
CA GLY A 129 12.27 3.23 -10.55
C GLY A 129 11.53 3.30 -9.19
N VAL A 130 10.24 2.96 -9.20
CA VAL A 130 9.40 2.87 -7.99
C VAL A 130 9.31 1.39 -7.57
N LEU A 131 10.25 0.98 -6.72
CA LEU A 131 10.65 -0.43 -6.58
C LEU A 131 10.01 -1.20 -5.41
N GLY A 132 9.26 -0.53 -4.52
CA GLY A 132 8.62 -1.15 -3.36
C GLY A 132 7.46 -2.08 -3.70
N SER A 133 6.81 -2.59 -2.66
CA SER A 133 5.54 -3.30 -2.82
C SER A 133 4.44 -2.31 -3.17
N ASN A 134 3.34 -2.78 -3.77
CA ASN A 134 2.15 -1.98 -4.00
C ASN A 134 0.93 -2.70 -3.41
N GLY A 135 0.07 -3.30 -4.24
CA GLY A 135 -1.12 -4.03 -3.82
C GLY A 135 -0.81 -5.16 -2.84
N LEU A 136 -1.65 -5.26 -1.82
CA LEU A 136 -1.60 -6.29 -0.79
C LEU A 136 -2.97 -6.96 -0.68
N ALA A 137 -3.00 -8.28 -0.51
CA ALA A 137 -4.24 -9.03 -0.29
C ALA A 137 -4.01 -10.24 0.62
N LEU A 138 -5.09 -10.78 1.19
CA LEU A 138 -5.05 -12.06 1.90
C LEU A 138 -5.55 -13.19 1.01
N ASP A 139 -4.76 -14.26 0.90
CA ASP A 139 -5.26 -15.49 0.28
C ASP A 139 -6.33 -16.19 1.16
N THR A 140 -7.00 -17.21 0.62
CA THR A 140 -8.05 -17.96 1.33
C THR A 140 -7.55 -18.68 2.59
N ALA A 141 -6.23 -18.81 2.75
CA ALA A 141 -5.59 -19.38 3.94
C ALA A 141 -5.07 -18.30 4.91
N GLY A 142 -5.33 -17.02 4.63
CA GLY A 142 -4.94 -15.89 5.48
C GLY A 142 -3.46 -15.52 5.39
N ASN A 143 -2.76 -15.92 4.33
CA ASN A 143 -1.40 -15.46 4.06
C ASN A 143 -1.42 -14.15 3.28
N LEU A 144 -0.41 -13.31 3.50
CA LEU A 144 -0.24 -12.07 2.76
C LEU A 144 0.30 -12.35 1.35
N ILE A 145 -0.38 -11.80 0.35
CA ILE A 145 0.05 -11.78 -1.04
C ILE A 145 0.48 -10.35 -1.37
N ILE A 146 1.66 -10.22 -1.97
CA ILE A 146 2.36 -8.96 -2.15
C ILE A 146 2.67 -8.79 -3.63
N CYS A 147 2.16 -7.72 -4.23
CA CYS A 147 2.64 -7.19 -5.50
C CYS A 147 4.00 -6.53 -5.29
N GLN A 148 5.09 -7.14 -5.77
CA GLN A 148 6.44 -6.58 -5.64
C GLN A 148 6.89 -5.96 -6.98
N HIS A 149 6.89 -4.62 -7.08
CA HIS A 149 7.33 -3.94 -8.29
C HIS A 149 8.79 -4.31 -8.61
N GLY A 150 9.71 -4.06 -7.68
CA GLY A 150 11.14 -4.17 -7.97
C GLY A 150 11.66 -5.60 -8.08
N ASP A 151 11.00 -6.60 -7.48
CA ASP A 151 11.32 -8.01 -7.72
C ASP A 151 10.53 -8.61 -8.89
N ARG A 152 9.60 -7.84 -9.50
CA ARG A 152 8.80 -8.23 -10.67
C ARG A 152 8.03 -9.53 -10.46
N ARG A 153 7.39 -9.69 -9.29
CA ARG A 153 6.71 -10.94 -8.90
C ARG A 153 5.52 -10.70 -7.98
N LEU A 154 4.66 -11.72 -7.91
CA LEU A 154 3.79 -11.92 -6.76
C LEU A 154 4.54 -12.77 -5.73
N ALA A 155 4.62 -12.26 -4.51
CA ALA A 155 5.19 -12.96 -3.38
C ALA A 155 4.11 -13.33 -2.36
N LYS A 156 4.36 -14.38 -1.58
CA LYS A 156 3.52 -14.84 -0.47
C LYS A 156 4.34 -14.85 0.81
N LEU A 157 3.74 -14.36 1.89
CA LEU A 157 4.30 -14.32 3.24
C LEU A 157 3.30 -14.91 4.24
N ALA A 158 3.73 -15.92 5.00
CA ALA A 158 3.00 -16.41 6.16
C ALA A 158 3.35 -15.55 7.40
N PHE A 159 2.36 -15.27 8.25
CA PHE A 159 2.55 -14.39 9.41
C PHE A 159 3.31 -15.02 10.58
N ASP A 160 3.58 -16.33 10.54
CA ASP A 160 4.44 -17.02 11.52
C ASP A 160 5.94 -16.81 11.25
N ASN A 161 6.30 -16.26 10.08
CA ASN A 161 7.67 -15.95 9.70
C ASN A 161 7.75 -14.66 8.87
N ILE A 162 7.59 -13.51 9.54
CA ILE A 162 7.63 -12.17 8.91
C ILE A 162 9.09 -11.75 8.70
N THR A 163 9.76 -12.37 7.74
CA THR A 163 11.13 -12.04 7.32
C THR A 163 11.30 -12.16 5.81
N GLN A 164 12.45 -11.74 5.28
CA GLN A 164 12.78 -11.93 3.87
C GLN A 164 12.89 -13.41 3.49
N GLU A 165 13.31 -14.26 4.42
CA GLU A 165 13.41 -15.71 4.25
C GLU A 165 12.02 -16.38 4.27
N GLY A 166 11.03 -15.76 4.91
CA GLY A 166 9.63 -16.20 4.90
C GLY A 166 8.90 -15.94 3.58
N LEU A 167 9.46 -15.11 2.70
CA LEU A 167 8.87 -14.82 1.39
C LEU A 167 9.07 -15.98 0.42
N SER A 168 7.98 -16.39 -0.23
CA SER A 168 7.98 -17.32 -1.36
C SER A 168 7.48 -16.65 -2.64
N THR A 169 8.08 -16.98 -3.78
CA THR A 169 7.57 -16.54 -5.10
C THR A 169 6.36 -17.39 -5.47
N LEU A 170 5.22 -16.75 -5.75
CA LEU A 170 4.08 -17.44 -6.38
C LEU A 170 4.23 -17.48 -7.89
N THR A 171 4.55 -16.34 -8.49
CA THR A 171 4.84 -16.24 -9.92
C THR A 171 5.68 -15.00 -10.18
N ALA A 172 6.58 -15.08 -11.16
CA ALA A 172 7.46 -13.98 -11.59
C ALA A 172 7.54 -13.84 -13.13
N THR A 173 6.88 -14.74 -13.86
CA THR A 173 6.99 -14.80 -15.33
C THR A 173 5.69 -15.25 -15.99
N TYR A 174 5.46 -14.76 -17.20
CA TYR A 174 4.43 -15.21 -18.13
C TYR A 174 5.06 -15.48 -19.49
N GLU A 175 4.83 -16.67 -20.06
CA GLU A 175 5.41 -17.11 -21.35
C GLU A 175 6.95 -16.92 -21.44
N GLY A 176 7.65 -17.18 -20.33
CA GLY A 176 9.11 -17.04 -20.24
C GLY A 176 9.62 -15.60 -20.06
N LYS A 177 8.74 -14.60 -20.05
CA LYS A 177 9.08 -13.19 -19.81
C LYS A 177 8.73 -12.78 -18.39
N ARG A 178 9.55 -11.93 -17.78
CA ARG A 178 9.27 -11.37 -16.45
C ARG A 178 8.06 -10.44 -16.48
N PHE A 179 7.30 -10.36 -15.40
CA PHE A 179 6.27 -9.32 -15.25
C PHE A 179 6.87 -7.93 -15.33
N ASN A 180 6.06 -6.92 -15.62
CA ASN A 180 6.52 -5.53 -15.66
C ASN A 180 6.74 -5.03 -14.25
N SER A 181 5.66 -4.85 -13.50
CA SER A 181 5.62 -4.49 -12.09
C SER A 181 4.19 -4.74 -11.60
N PRO A 182 3.89 -5.95 -11.05
CA PRO A 182 2.56 -6.26 -10.55
C PRO A 182 2.08 -5.16 -9.60
N ASN A 183 0.92 -4.57 -9.86
CA ASN A 183 0.52 -3.31 -9.24
C ASN A 183 -0.55 -3.50 -8.17
N ASP A 184 -1.69 -4.08 -8.55
CA ASP A 184 -2.75 -4.41 -7.60
C ASP A 184 -3.32 -5.80 -7.87
N LEU A 185 -4.00 -6.38 -6.88
CA LEU A 185 -4.53 -7.73 -6.94
C LEU A 185 -5.81 -7.93 -6.13
N THR A 186 -6.55 -8.97 -6.51
CA THR A 186 -7.66 -9.50 -5.73
C THR A 186 -7.67 -11.02 -5.74
N ILE A 187 -8.28 -11.61 -4.71
CA ILE A 187 -8.40 -13.06 -4.54
C ILE A 187 -9.86 -13.42 -4.73
N ALA A 188 -10.14 -14.24 -5.74
CA ALA A 188 -11.47 -14.76 -5.99
C ALA A 188 -11.87 -15.81 -4.94
N ALA A 189 -13.17 -16.05 -4.79
CA ALA A 189 -13.71 -16.96 -3.78
C ALA A 189 -13.22 -18.43 -3.91
N ASN A 190 -12.81 -18.82 -5.11
CA ASN A 190 -12.23 -20.14 -5.39
C ASN A 190 -10.70 -20.21 -5.14
N GLY A 191 -10.07 -19.09 -4.76
CA GLY A 191 -8.63 -18.97 -4.53
C GLY A 191 -7.82 -18.47 -5.72
N ASP A 192 -8.44 -18.21 -6.88
CA ASP A 192 -7.72 -17.63 -8.02
C ASP A 192 -7.23 -16.21 -7.72
N ILE A 193 -6.04 -15.87 -8.21
CA ILE A 193 -5.43 -14.56 -8.04
C ILE A 193 -5.54 -13.80 -9.36
N TYR A 194 -6.18 -12.63 -9.32
CA TYR A 194 -6.24 -11.69 -10.44
C TYR A 194 -5.39 -10.48 -10.08
N PHE A 195 -4.51 -10.05 -10.97
CA PHE A 195 -3.63 -8.91 -10.73
C PHE A 195 -3.41 -8.11 -12.01
N THR A 196 -3.02 -6.84 -11.84
CA THR A 196 -2.64 -5.95 -12.94
C THR A 196 -1.13 -5.86 -13.03
N ASP A 197 -0.59 -5.76 -14.24
CA ASP A 197 0.86 -5.69 -14.50
C ASP A 197 1.25 -4.49 -15.38
N PRO A 198 0.94 -3.25 -14.96
CA PRO A 198 1.42 -2.05 -15.64
C PRO A 198 2.94 -1.88 -15.46
N PRO A 199 3.62 -1.08 -16.30
CA PRO A 199 5.06 -0.87 -16.21
C PRO A 199 5.52 0.18 -15.17
N TYR A 200 4.65 0.61 -14.25
CA TYR A 200 4.91 1.72 -13.32
C TYR A 200 6.21 1.62 -12.51
N GLY A 201 6.61 0.43 -12.07
CA GLY A 201 7.87 0.23 -11.33
C GLY A 201 9.12 0.52 -12.15
N HIS A 202 8.98 0.61 -13.47
CA HIS A 202 10.05 0.88 -14.44
C HIS A 202 9.75 2.05 -15.37
N CYS A 203 8.67 2.80 -15.12
CA CYS A 203 8.36 4.00 -15.88
C CYS A 203 9.29 5.14 -15.47
N ASP A 204 10.02 5.70 -16.44
CA ASP A 204 10.46 7.09 -16.34
C ASP A 204 9.22 7.96 -16.51
N PHE A 205 8.49 8.23 -15.41
CA PHE A 205 7.23 8.99 -15.46
C PHE A 205 7.40 10.40 -16.06
N ALA A 206 8.62 10.96 -16.04
CA ALA A 206 8.90 12.27 -16.62
C ALA A 206 8.98 12.21 -18.16
N ASN A 207 9.41 11.08 -18.72
CA ASN A 207 9.66 10.93 -20.16
C ASN A 207 8.81 9.85 -20.85
N SER A 208 7.96 9.13 -20.11
CA SER A 208 7.09 8.08 -20.66
C SER A 208 5.77 8.69 -21.15
N VAL A 209 5.39 8.35 -22.39
CA VAL A 209 4.03 8.55 -22.87
C VAL A 209 3.16 7.48 -22.21
N PRO A 210 2.03 7.81 -21.56
CA PRO A 210 1.12 6.81 -21.02
C PRO A 210 0.70 5.86 -22.16
N GLY A 211 1.25 4.66 -22.17
CA GLY A 211 1.03 3.65 -23.20
C GLY A 211 0.13 2.55 -22.67
N GLU A 212 -0.99 2.32 -23.35
CA GLU A 212 -1.90 1.19 -23.13
C GLU A 212 -1.19 -0.13 -23.51
N GLY A 213 -0.48 -0.78 -22.58
CA GLY A 213 0.06 -2.12 -22.87
C GLY A 213 1.07 -2.68 -21.87
N MET A 214 1.19 -4.02 -21.85
CA MET A 214 2.25 -4.72 -21.12
C MET A 214 3.59 -4.50 -21.81
N VAL A 215 4.57 -3.93 -21.09
CA VAL A 215 5.91 -3.63 -21.62
C VAL A 215 6.94 -4.55 -20.99
N PHE A 216 7.19 -5.69 -21.64
CA PHE A 216 8.23 -6.61 -21.22
C PHE A 216 9.61 -6.00 -21.47
N VAL A 217 10.31 -5.66 -20.40
CA VAL A 217 11.73 -5.31 -20.46
C VAL A 217 12.52 -6.61 -20.66
N ASP A 218 13.19 -6.72 -21.80
CA ASP A 218 14.17 -7.76 -22.09
C ASP A 218 15.44 -7.53 -21.26
N ASP A 219 15.87 -8.55 -20.51
CA ASP A 219 17.16 -8.54 -19.80
C ASP A 219 18.27 -8.61 -20.87
N LYS A 220 18.89 -7.48 -21.22
CA LYS A 220 20.15 -7.47 -21.98
C LYS A 220 21.35 -7.72 -21.08
#